data_AF-A0AAU7AVH2-F1
#
_entry.id   AF-A0AAU7AVH2-F1
#
_cell.length_a   1.000
_cell.length_b   1.000
_cell.length_c   1.000
_cell.angle_alpha   90.00
_cell.angle_beta   90.00
_cell.angle_gamma   90.00
#
_symmetry.space_group_name_H-M   'P 1'
#
loop_
_entity.id
_entity.type
_entity.pdbx_description
1 polymer ?
#
loop_
_entity_poly.entity_id
_entity_poly.type
_entity_poly.pdbx_seq_one_letter_code
_entity_poly.pdbx_strand_id
1 'polypeptide(L)'
;MGSLKRAASRAVERADAFWWRPGLAVEAPALTYYLIISLVPLALGLTVLGALFFGDYTQGQLATERAAEVLPPALRDQIISLVKQAKRDSPMLIAFSLGTMLWTCSGAVAVLERVLADQLDWERPNPLHGKLRQVGLAGGVAGLLLAFVVGAQTATQVLDRIPAPNAITLGGWLPAVLTVFAMALLLRLSGPKRLRWRAALIGGVVPAAALQLLPPLIGIYVDGQERLTVVTVFTTLAVVVFSCSILAHAMLLGCAFAARVHRRLGGPTGRELNEPHVPGADDPTLEEQHANVIALPPRRRSADG
;
A
#
# COMPACT_ATOMS: atom_id res chain seq x y z
N MET A 1 -5.82 39.10 -10.47
CA MET A 1 -5.00 37.98 -11.03
C MET A 1 -3.69 37.70 -10.28
N GLY A 2 -3.02 38.68 -9.66
CA GLY A 2 -1.72 38.44 -8.99
C GLY A 2 -1.75 37.62 -7.68
N SER A 3 -2.89 37.50 -7.01
CA SER A 3 -3.05 36.67 -5.80
C SER A 3 -3.15 35.18 -6.12
N LEU A 4 -3.91 34.83 -7.17
CA LEU A 4 -4.05 33.47 -7.68
C LEU A 4 -2.71 32.90 -8.17
N LYS A 5 -1.92 33.68 -8.94
CA LYS A 5 -0.58 33.25 -9.39
C LYS A 5 0.36 32.98 -8.21
N ARG A 6 0.35 33.84 -7.18
CA ARG A 6 1.15 33.65 -5.95
C ARG A 6 0.65 32.51 -5.06
N ALA A 7 -0.63 32.17 -5.12
CA ALA A 7 -1.16 30.99 -4.42
C ALA A 7 -0.77 29.70 -5.17
N ALA A 8 -0.85 29.70 -6.50
CA ALA A 8 -0.43 28.59 -7.34
C ALA A 8 1.09 28.34 -7.22
N SER A 9 1.93 29.37 -7.30
CA SER A 9 3.40 29.18 -7.17
C SER A 9 3.78 28.60 -5.81
N ARG A 10 3.19 29.10 -4.72
CA ARG A 10 3.41 28.55 -3.37
C ARG A 10 2.88 27.13 -3.21
N ALA A 11 1.81 26.77 -3.92
CA ALA A 11 1.31 25.39 -3.94
C ALA A 11 2.27 24.46 -4.69
N VAL A 12 2.81 24.91 -5.83
CA VAL A 12 3.80 24.17 -6.62
C VAL A 12 5.10 24.00 -5.85
N GLU A 13 5.66 25.07 -5.27
CA GLU A 13 6.89 24.98 -4.44
C GLU A 13 6.71 24.04 -3.25
N ARG A 14 5.53 24.03 -2.62
CA ARG A 14 5.22 23.10 -1.53
C ARG A 14 5.08 21.67 -2.02
N ALA A 15 4.50 21.46 -3.21
CA ALA A 15 4.38 20.13 -3.80
C ALA A 15 5.76 19.59 -4.21
N ASP A 16 6.59 20.43 -4.80
CA ASP A 16 7.94 20.10 -5.25
C ASP A 16 8.85 19.80 -4.05
N ALA A 17 8.89 20.70 -3.06
CA ALA A 17 9.62 20.45 -1.82
C ALA A 17 9.12 19.21 -1.07
N PHE A 18 7.83 18.88 -1.19
CA PHE A 18 7.26 17.66 -0.62
C PHE A 18 7.61 16.40 -1.41
N TRP A 19 7.75 16.49 -2.73
CA TRP A 19 8.11 15.37 -3.59
C TRP A 19 9.59 15.03 -3.49
N TRP A 20 10.46 16.05 -3.47
CA TRP A 20 11.92 15.87 -3.49
C TRP A 20 12.55 15.67 -2.11
N ARG A 21 12.05 16.30 -1.03
CA ARG A 21 12.66 16.16 0.31
C ARG A 21 12.67 14.74 0.90
N PRO A 22 11.65 13.89 0.70
CA PRO A 22 11.60 12.59 1.37
C PRO A 22 12.09 11.40 0.52
N GLY A 23 12.84 11.65 -0.57
CA GLY A 23 13.31 10.56 -1.44
C GLY A 23 12.20 9.80 -2.17
N LEU A 24 10.95 10.30 -2.18
CA LEU A 24 9.80 9.65 -2.82
C LEU A 24 10.06 9.39 -4.31
N ALA A 25 10.70 10.34 -4.99
CA ALA A 25 11.07 10.22 -6.40
C ALA A 25 12.06 9.07 -6.67
N VAL A 26 12.91 8.73 -5.70
CA VAL A 26 13.92 7.67 -5.82
C VAL A 26 13.28 6.29 -5.59
N GLU A 27 12.28 6.22 -4.71
CA GLU A 27 11.60 4.97 -4.36
C GLU A 27 10.46 4.62 -5.34
N ALA A 28 9.94 5.58 -6.11
CA ALA A 28 8.86 5.36 -7.08
C ALA A 28 9.22 4.35 -8.18
N PRO A 29 10.41 4.41 -8.83
CA PRO A 29 10.82 3.40 -9.80
C PRO A 29 11.00 2.01 -9.17
N ALA A 30 11.53 1.94 -7.95
CA ALA A 30 11.70 0.68 -7.23
C ALA A 30 10.34 0.02 -6.95
N LEU A 31 9.38 0.79 -6.44
CA LEU A 31 8.02 0.30 -6.20
C LEU A 31 7.33 -0.12 -7.51
N THR A 32 7.50 0.65 -8.58
CA THR A 32 6.96 0.33 -9.91
C THR A 32 7.52 -1.00 -10.43
N TYR A 33 8.83 -1.21 -10.30
CA TYR A 33 9.48 -2.47 -10.67
C TYR A 33 8.91 -3.66 -9.89
N TYR A 34 8.71 -3.52 -8.57
CA TYR A 34 8.08 -4.57 -7.76
C TYR A 34 6.62 -4.82 -8.14
N LEU A 35 5.86 -3.78 -8.48
CA LEU A 35 4.48 -3.94 -8.96
C LEU A 35 4.43 -4.71 -10.28
N ILE A 36 5.27 -4.35 -11.25
CA ILE A 36 5.33 -5.02 -12.56
C ILE A 36 5.69 -6.50 -12.41
N ILE A 37 6.75 -6.81 -11.65
CA ILE A 37 7.19 -8.21 -11.47
C ILE A 37 6.16 -9.02 -10.66
N SER A 38 5.39 -8.37 -9.78
CA SER A 38 4.33 -9.01 -9.01
C SER A 38 3.05 -9.26 -9.80
N LEU A 39 2.84 -8.61 -10.95
CA LEU A 39 1.59 -8.67 -11.70
C LEU A 39 1.23 -10.11 -12.12
N VAL A 40 2.20 -10.83 -12.68
CA VAL A 40 2.00 -12.21 -13.17
C VAL A 40 1.75 -13.18 -12.00
N PRO A 41 2.60 -13.24 -10.95
CA PRO A 41 2.33 -14.07 -9.78
C PRO A 41 1.03 -13.71 -9.06
N LEU A 42 0.67 -12.42 -9.01
CA LEU A 42 -0.57 -11.95 -8.41
C LEU A 42 -1.79 -12.44 -9.18
N ALA A 43 -1.80 -12.32 -10.51
CA ALA A 43 -2.87 -12.84 -11.34
C ALA A 43 -3.04 -14.36 -11.13
N LEU A 44 -1.94 -15.11 -11.18
CA LEU A 44 -1.97 -16.55 -10.95
C LEU A 44 -2.43 -16.90 -9.54
N GLY A 45 -1.90 -16.23 -8.51
CA GLY A 45 -2.28 -16.47 -7.12
C GLY A 45 -3.74 -16.15 -6.85
N LEU A 46 -4.29 -15.07 -7.43
CA LEU A 46 -5.72 -14.75 -7.36
C LEU A 46 -6.58 -15.80 -8.05
N THR A 47 -6.17 -16.32 -9.22
CA THR A 47 -6.92 -17.40 -9.91
C THR A 47 -6.96 -18.67 -9.08
N VAL A 48 -5.83 -19.06 -8.47
CA VAL A 48 -5.73 -20.19 -7.56
C VAL A 48 -6.60 -20.00 -6.33
N LEU A 49 -6.50 -18.84 -5.68
CA LEU A 49 -7.27 -18.53 -4.48
C LEU A 49 -8.77 -18.50 -4.77
N GLY A 50 -9.17 -17.95 -5.91
CA GLY A 50 -10.56 -18.01 -6.38
C GLY A 50 -11.02 -19.45 -6.60
N ALA A 51 -10.22 -20.27 -7.27
CA ALA A 51 -10.53 -21.69 -7.47
C ALA A 51 -10.70 -22.47 -6.16
N LEU A 52 -9.87 -22.17 -5.14
CA LEU A 52 -9.95 -22.81 -3.82
C LEU A 52 -11.19 -22.38 -3.03
N PHE A 53 -11.57 -21.10 -3.06
CA PHE A 53 -12.68 -20.58 -2.27
C PHE A 53 -14.06 -20.92 -2.85
N PHE A 54 -14.21 -20.90 -4.17
CA PHE A 54 -15.52 -21.05 -4.79
C PHE A 54 -15.96 -22.50 -4.97
N GLY A 55 -15.05 -23.48 -4.92
CA GLY A 55 -15.33 -24.92 -5.09
C GLY A 55 -15.78 -25.29 -6.52
N ASP A 56 -16.57 -24.43 -7.16
CA ASP A 56 -17.03 -24.50 -8.53
C ASP A 56 -16.27 -23.52 -9.44
N TYR A 57 -15.71 -24.08 -10.51
CA TYR A 57 -14.85 -23.42 -11.49
C TYR A 57 -15.51 -22.26 -12.24
N THR A 58 -16.85 -22.19 -12.25
CA THR A 58 -17.61 -21.16 -12.97
C THR A 58 -17.49 -19.78 -12.32
N GLN A 59 -17.39 -19.69 -10.99
CA GLN A 59 -17.18 -18.40 -10.30
C GLN A 59 -15.70 -17.96 -10.30
N GLY A 60 -14.77 -18.92 -10.26
CA GLY A 60 -13.34 -18.63 -10.49
C GLY A 60 -13.08 -18.11 -11.91
N GLN A 61 -13.80 -18.63 -12.91
CA GLN A 61 -13.79 -18.08 -14.27
C GLN A 61 -14.38 -16.67 -14.33
N LEU A 62 -15.48 -16.37 -13.64
CA LEU A 62 -16.03 -15.00 -13.59
C LEU A 62 -15.05 -13.98 -12.99
N ALA A 63 -14.32 -14.35 -11.93
CA ALA A 63 -13.27 -13.49 -11.38
C ALA A 63 -12.10 -13.30 -12.36
N THR A 64 -11.74 -14.37 -13.07
CA THR A 64 -10.70 -14.36 -14.11
C THR A 64 -11.15 -13.61 -15.36
N GLU A 65 -12.42 -13.68 -15.74
CA GLU A 65 -13.04 -12.98 -16.87
C GLU A 65 -13.16 -11.50 -16.59
N ARG A 66 -13.50 -11.08 -15.37
CA ARG A 66 -13.46 -9.67 -14.98
C ARG A 66 -12.03 -9.14 -14.87
N ALA A 67 -11.10 -9.93 -14.33
CA ALA A 67 -9.69 -9.56 -14.37
C ALA A 67 -9.20 -9.48 -15.82
N ALA A 68 -9.64 -10.39 -16.68
CA ALA A 68 -9.27 -10.48 -18.08
C ALA A 68 -10.12 -9.61 -19.02
N GLU A 69 -11.13 -8.88 -18.52
CA GLU A 69 -11.78 -7.77 -19.27
C GLU A 69 -10.83 -6.58 -19.35
N VAL A 70 -9.93 -6.46 -18.38
CA VAL A 70 -8.87 -5.45 -18.38
C VAL A 70 -7.65 -5.90 -19.19
N LEU A 71 -7.54 -7.20 -19.52
CA LEU A 71 -6.44 -7.74 -20.31
C LEU A 71 -6.88 -7.95 -21.78
N PRO A 72 -6.01 -7.66 -22.76
CA PRO A 72 -6.29 -7.98 -24.16
C PRO A 72 -6.67 -9.45 -24.38
N PRO A 73 -7.58 -9.76 -25.32
CA PRO A 73 -8.07 -11.12 -25.56
C PRO A 73 -6.95 -12.13 -25.85
N ALA A 74 -5.87 -11.69 -26.51
CA ALA A 74 -4.70 -12.54 -26.76
C ALA A 74 -4.00 -13.04 -25.47
N LEU A 75 -3.97 -12.23 -24.42
CA LEU A 75 -3.40 -12.60 -23.12
C LEU A 75 -4.41 -13.40 -22.29
N ARG A 76 -5.71 -13.12 -22.43
CA ARG A 76 -6.80 -13.85 -21.77
C ARG A 76 -6.72 -15.35 -22.08
N ASP A 77 -6.64 -15.72 -23.36
CA ASP A 77 -6.64 -17.14 -23.75
C ASP A 77 -5.37 -17.88 -23.31
N GLN A 78 -4.21 -17.18 -23.32
CA GLN A 78 -2.97 -17.72 -22.78
C GLN A 78 -3.03 -17.93 -21.27
N ILE A 79 -3.55 -16.97 -20.50
CA ILE A 79 -3.67 -17.11 -19.04
C ILE A 79 -4.66 -18.22 -18.70
N ILE A 80 -5.80 -18.29 -19.39
CA ILE A 80 -6.80 -19.35 -19.17
C ILE A 80 -6.21 -20.73 -19.49
N SER A 81 -5.43 -20.86 -20.56
CA SER A 81 -4.78 -22.14 -20.91
C SER A 81 -3.69 -22.51 -19.91
N LEU A 82 -2.85 -21.55 -19.48
CA LEU A 82 -1.84 -21.75 -18.43
C LEU A 82 -2.45 -22.17 -17.10
N VAL A 83 -3.56 -21.55 -16.68
CA VAL A 83 -4.27 -21.90 -15.43
C VAL A 83 -4.88 -23.31 -15.54
N LYS A 84 -5.50 -23.64 -16.67
CA LYS A 84 -6.06 -24.99 -16.91
C LYS A 84 -4.98 -26.07 -16.91
N GLN A 85 -3.80 -25.77 -17.45
CA GLN A 85 -2.66 -26.69 -17.49
C GLN A 85 -1.99 -26.83 -16.11
N ALA A 86 -1.75 -25.71 -15.40
CA ALA A 86 -1.20 -25.70 -14.05
C ALA A 86 -2.06 -26.49 -13.04
N LYS A 87 -3.39 -26.45 -13.21
CA LYS A 87 -4.33 -27.25 -12.39
C LYS A 87 -4.13 -28.76 -12.56
N ARG A 88 -3.90 -29.24 -13.79
CA ARG A 88 -3.84 -30.68 -14.07
C ARG A 88 -2.58 -31.34 -13.52
N ASP A 89 -1.46 -30.61 -13.51
CA ASP A 89 -0.17 -31.30 -13.44
C ASP A 89 0.57 -31.23 -12.10
N SER A 90 0.28 -30.28 -11.17
CA SER A 90 0.89 -30.41 -9.83
C SER A 90 0.40 -29.45 -8.75
N PRO A 91 0.05 -29.90 -7.53
CA PRO A 91 -0.08 -29.02 -6.36
C PRO A 91 1.22 -28.25 -6.04
N MET A 92 2.39 -28.74 -6.49
CA MET A 92 3.65 -28.01 -6.39
C MET A 92 3.66 -26.70 -7.22
N LEU A 93 3.02 -26.67 -8.40
CA LEU A 93 2.92 -25.45 -9.21
C LEU A 93 2.10 -24.38 -8.51
N ILE A 94 1.00 -24.79 -7.85
CA ILE A 94 0.16 -23.91 -7.05
C ILE A 94 0.95 -23.33 -5.88
N ALA A 95 1.65 -24.18 -5.11
CA ALA A 95 2.49 -23.73 -4.00
C ALA A 95 3.61 -22.79 -4.46
N PHE A 96 4.24 -23.08 -5.61
CA PHE A 96 5.27 -22.23 -6.20
C PHE A 96 4.73 -20.88 -6.66
N SER A 97 3.54 -20.84 -7.30
CA SER A 97 2.89 -19.59 -7.69
C SER A 97 2.51 -18.74 -6.47
N LEU A 98 1.98 -19.34 -5.41
CA LEU A 98 1.66 -18.62 -4.18
C LEU A 98 2.92 -18.12 -3.48
N GLY A 99 3.97 -18.95 -3.42
CA GLY A 99 5.26 -18.58 -2.84
C GLY A 99 5.92 -17.43 -3.59
N THR A 100 5.93 -17.47 -4.92
CA THR A 100 6.48 -16.38 -5.76
C THR A 100 5.63 -15.12 -5.69
N MET A 101 4.30 -15.24 -5.61
CA MET A 101 3.40 -14.10 -5.36
C MET A 101 3.69 -13.43 -4.02
N LEU A 102 3.72 -14.21 -2.94
CA LEU A 102 4.03 -13.70 -1.60
C LEU A 102 5.42 -13.07 -1.55
N TRP A 103 6.40 -13.69 -2.19
CA TRP A 103 7.75 -13.17 -2.28
C TRP A 103 7.82 -11.83 -3.01
N THR A 104 7.21 -11.72 -4.20
CA THR A 104 7.23 -10.48 -4.98
C THR A 104 6.43 -9.37 -4.31
N CYS A 105 5.24 -9.66 -3.77
CA CYS A 105 4.44 -8.70 -3.01
C CYS A 105 5.16 -8.22 -1.74
N SER A 106 5.94 -9.09 -1.07
CA SER A 106 6.72 -8.67 0.11
C SER A 106 7.73 -7.57 -0.21
N GLY A 107 8.29 -7.56 -1.43
CA GLY A 107 9.20 -6.51 -1.90
C GLY A 107 8.51 -5.15 -2.01
N ALA A 108 7.31 -5.10 -2.57
CA ALA A 108 6.52 -3.86 -2.65
C ALA A 108 6.17 -3.33 -1.24
N VAL A 109 5.76 -4.21 -0.33
CA VAL A 109 5.50 -3.86 1.08
C VAL A 109 6.76 -3.31 1.76
N ALA A 110 7.92 -3.91 1.50
CA ALA A 110 9.19 -3.46 2.06
C ALA A 110 9.56 -2.03 1.61
N VAL A 111 9.29 -1.67 0.35
CA VAL A 111 9.50 -0.30 -0.15
C VAL A 111 8.55 0.67 0.53
N LEU A 112 7.26 0.30 0.67
CA LEU A 112 6.28 1.12 1.39
C LEU A 112 6.66 1.34 2.86
N GLU A 113 7.14 0.28 3.54
CA GLU A 113 7.61 0.36 4.92
C GLU A 113 8.82 1.29 5.05
N ARG A 114 9.79 1.20 4.14
CA ARG A 114 10.96 2.11 4.11
C ARG A 114 10.54 3.56 3.97
N VAL A 115 9.67 3.85 2.99
CA VAL A 115 9.16 5.20 2.75
C VAL A 115 8.39 5.72 3.95
N LEU A 116 7.54 4.89 4.55
CA LEU A 116 6.76 5.29 5.72
C LEU A 116 7.64 5.51 6.96
N ALA A 117 8.65 4.67 7.16
CA ALA A 117 9.62 4.81 8.24
C ALA A 117 10.45 6.09 8.09
N ASP A 118 10.93 6.38 6.89
CA ASP A 118 11.67 7.61 6.58
C ASP A 118 10.81 8.87 6.83
N GLN A 119 9.56 8.82 6.38
CA GLN A 119 8.58 9.90 6.59
C GLN A 119 8.16 10.11 8.05
N LEU A 120 8.39 9.13 8.93
CA LEU A 120 8.00 9.22 10.34
C LEU A 120 9.20 9.20 11.29
N ASP A 121 10.41 9.26 10.72
CA ASP A 121 11.69 9.23 11.42
C ASP A 121 11.78 8.02 12.38
N TRP A 122 11.25 6.88 11.93
CA TRP A 122 11.20 5.65 12.71
C TRP A 122 12.43 4.79 12.46
N GLU A 123 12.89 4.11 13.51
CA GLU A 123 13.95 3.10 13.39
C GLU A 123 13.54 1.97 12.44
N ARG A 124 14.49 1.60 11.59
CA ARG A 124 14.30 0.53 10.61
C ARG A 124 14.28 -0.81 11.34
N PRO A 125 13.23 -1.63 11.17
CA PRO A 125 13.20 -2.94 11.80
C PRO A 125 14.28 -3.87 11.25
N ASN A 126 14.72 -4.82 12.09
CA ASN A 126 15.70 -5.83 11.72
C ASN A 126 15.30 -6.57 10.42
N PRO A 127 16.22 -6.75 9.47
CA PRO A 127 15.91 -7.19 8.10
C PRO A 127 15.24 -8.57 8.03
N LEU A 128 15.60 -9.49 8.93
CA LEU A 128 15.07 -10.86 8.95
C LEU A 128 13.65 -10.93 9.54
N HIS A 129 13.40 -10.30 10.69
CA HIS A 129 12.08 -10.24 11.32
C HIS A 129 11.09 -9.39 10.49
N GLY A 130 11.60 -8.35 9.84
CA GLY A 130 10.83 -7.55 8.89
C GLY A 130 10.29 -8.41 7.74
N LYS A 131 11.11 -9.28 7.15
CA LYS A 131 10.72 -10.09 6.00
C LYS A 131 9.63 -11.11 6.31
N LEU A 132 9.72 -11.82 7.44
CA LEU A 132 8.68 -12.78 7.84
C LEU A 132 7.34 -12.06 8.09
N ARG A 133 7.40 -10.90 8.74
CA ARG A 133 6.24 -10.03 8.95
C ARG A 133 5.67 -9.58 7.60
N GLN A 134 6.51 -9.11 6.68
CA GLN A 134 6.09 -8.66 5.34
C GLN A 134 5.40 -9.76 4.54
N VAL A 135 5.89 -11.01 4.60
CA VAL A 135 5.23 -12.15 3.94
C VAL A 135 3.87 -12.44 4.57
N GLY A 136 3.79 -12.45 5.91
CA GLY A 136 2.53 -12.63 6.63
C GLY A 136 1.53 -11.50 6.34
N LEU A 137 2.00 -10.26 6.22
CA LEU A 137 1.19 -9.10 5.88
C LEU A 137 0.71 -9.13 4.43
N ALA A 138 1.60 -9.46 3.48
CA ALA A 138 1.22 -9.61 2.08
C ALA A 138 0.17 -10.72 1.92
N GLY A 139 0.36 -11.86 2.59
CA GLY A 139 -0.62 -12.95 2.63
C GLY A 139 -1.93 -12.55 3.31
N GLY A 140 -1.87 -11.82 4.42
CA GLY A 140 -3.05 -11.32 5.12
C GLY A 140 -3.85 -10.31 4.30
N VAL A 141 -3.18 -9.38 3.61
CA VAL A 141 -3.82 -8.40 2.73
C VAL A 141 -4.39 -9.07 1.48
N ALA A 142 -3.66 -9.99 0.86
CA ALA A 142 -4.16 -10.76 -0.27
C ALA A 142 -5.38 -11.59 0.13
N GLY A 143 -5.32 -12.28 1.27
CA GLY A 143 -6.44 -13.05 1.83
C GLY A 143 -7.64 -12.18 2.16
N LEU A 144 -7.43 -10.99 2.73
CA LEU A 144 -8.51 -10.05 3.02
C LEU A 144 -9.15 -9.48 1.74
N LEU A 145 -8.33 -9.08 0.76
CA LEU A 145 -8.81 -8.62 -0.54
C LEU A 145 -9.64 -9.71 -1.20
N LEU A 146 -9.17 -10.96 -1.16
CA LEU A 146 -9.91 -12.10 -1.69
C LEU A 146 -11.23 -12.32 -0.94
N ALA A 147 -11.19 -12.43 0.38
CA ALA A 147 -12.38 -12.60 1.21
C ALA A 147 -13.39 -11.49 0.96
N PHE A 148 -12.92 -10.27 0.69
CA PHE A 148 -13.79 -9.18 0.33
C PHE A 148 -14.34 -9.28 -1.09
N VAL A 149 -13.53 -9.59 -2.10
CA VAL A 149 -14.04 -9.77 -3.48
C VAL A 149 -15.13 -10.83 -3.49
N VAL A 150 -14.90 -11.94 -2.78
CA VAL A 150 -15.88 -13.00 -2.57
C VAL A 150 -17.11 -12.47 -1.83
N GLY A 151 -16.91 -11.73 -0.73
CA GLY A 151 -18.00 -11.12 0.04
C GLY A 151 -18.82 -10.10 -0.75
N ALA A 152 -18.19 -9.32 -1.62
CA ALA A 152 -18.84 -8.36 -2.48
C ALA A 152 -19.67 -9.05 -3.56
N GLN A 153 -19.15 -10.14 -4.16
CA GLN A 153 -19.88 -10.93 -5.14
C GLN A 153 -21.11 -11.61 -4.53
N THR A 154 -20.97 -12.22 -3.35
CA THR A 154 -22.11 -12.83 -2.65
C THR A 154 -23.11 -11.77 -2.22
N ALA A 155 -22.65 -10.60 -1.75
CA ALA A 155 -23.54 -9.48 -1.43
C ALA A 155 -24.31 -8.99 -2.66
N THR A 156 -23.68 -8.85 -3.83
CA THR A 156 -24.38 -8.46 -5.06
C THR A 156 -25.42 -9.47 -5.49
N GLN A 157 -25.14 -10.78 -5.40
CA GLN A 157 -26.12 -11.83 -5.74
C GLN A 157 -27.33 -11.84 -4.80
N VAL A 158 -27.14 -11.45 -3.53
CA VAL A 158 -28.23 -11.28 -2.57
C VAL A 158 -29.01 -9.99 -2.85
N LEU A 159 -28.31 -8.91 -3.20
CA LEU A 159 -28.92 -7.61 -3.53
C LEU A 159 -29.77 -7.67 -4.79
N ASP A 160 -29.36 -8.43 -5.82
CA ASP A 160 -30.11 -8.61 -7.06
C ASP A 160 -31.47 -9.29 -6.84
N ARG A 161 -31.66 -9.96 -5.69
CA ARG A 161 -32.95 -10.56 -5.31
C ARG A 161 -33.88 -9.59 -4.59
N ILE A 162 -33.40 -8.40 -4.23
CA ILE A 162 -34.18 -7.38 -3.54
C ILE A 162 -34.54 -6.31 -4.58
N PRO A 163 -35.81 -6.20 -5.01
CA PRO A 163 -36.27 -5.15 -5.92
C PRO A 163 -36.36 -3.82 -5.16
N ALA A 164 -35.21 -3.25 -4.79
CA ALA A 164 -35.12 -1.95 -4.15
C ALA A 164 -34.45 -0.95 -5.11
N PRO A 165 -35.07 0.21 -5.40
CA PRO A 165 -34.48 1.24 -6.27
C PRO A 165 -33.14 1.79 -5.74
N ASN A 166 -32.82 1.58 -4.46
CA ASN A 166 -31.58 2.02 -3.82
C ASN A 166 -30.43 1.00 -3.94
N ALA A 167 -30.67 -0.20 -4.49
CA ALA A 167 -29.63 -1.23 -4.65
C ALA A 167 -28.47 -0.77 -5.56
N ILE A 168 -28.78 0.02 -6.60
CA ILE A 168 -27.81 0.60 -7.53
C ILE A 168 -26.87 1.57 -6.80
N THR A 169 -27.41 2.35 -5.85
CA THR A 169 -26.59 3.28 -5.05
C THR A 169 -25.77 2.61 -3.97
N LEU A 170 -26.14 1.44 -3.44
CA LEU A 170 -25.28 0.75 -2.47
C LEU A 170 -24.16 -0.05 -3.16
N GLY A 171 -24.45 -0.66 -4.31
CA GLY A 171 -23.50 -1.48 -5.06
C GLY A 171 -22.28 -0.71 -5.58
N GLY A 172 -22.43 0.58 -5.91
CA GLY A 172 -21.34 1.39 -6.46
C GLY A 172 -20.29 1.85 -5.43
N TRP A 173 -20.70 2.13 -4.18
CA TRP A 173 -19.81 2.72 -3.17
C TRP A 173 -19.11 1.68 -2.32
N LEU A 174 -19.70 0.48 -2.19
CA LEU A 174 -19.14 -0.60 -1.37
C LEU A 174 -17.73 -1.03 -1.83
N PRO A 175 -17.44 -1.23 -3.13
CA PRO A 175 -16.09 -1.51 -3.60
C PRO A 175 -15.13 -0.34 -3.34
N ALA A 176 -15.62 0.89 -3.42
CA ALA A 176 -14.81 2.08 -3.18
C ALA A 176 -14.39 2.19 -1.70
N VAL A 177 -15.36 2.05 -0.79
CA VAL A 177 -15.09 2.06 0.66
C VAL A 177 -14.13 0.96 1.05
N LEU A 178 -14.27 -0.24 0.46
CA LEU A 178 -13.35 -1.30 0.81
C LEU A 178 -11.98 -1.15 0.16
N THR A 179 -11.86 -0.73 -1.09
CA THR A 179 -10.52 -0.45 -1.64
C THR A 179 -9.77 0.57 -0.77
N VAL A 180 -10.46 1.59 -0.25
CA VAL A 180 -9.90 2.50 0.76
C VAL A 180 -9.51 1.77 2.05
N PHE A 181 -10.39 0.92 2.59
CA PHE A 181 -10.11 0.15 3.81
C PHE A 181 -8.93 -0.80 3.65
N ALA A 182 -8.82 -1.50 2.52
CA ALA A 182 -7.73 -2.41 2.20
C ALA A 182 -6.40 -1.66 2.06
N MET A 183 -6.39 -0.51 1.39
CA MET A 183 -5.20 0.35 1.31
C MET A 183 -4.82 0.93 2.68
N ALA A 184 -5.81 1.35 3.47
CA ALA A 184 -5.57 1.84 4.83
C ALA A 184 -5.02 0.75 5.75
N LEU A 185 -5.54 -0.47 5.65
CA LEU A 185 -5.04 -1.61 6.39
C LEU A 185 -3.62 -1.95 5.95
N LEU A 186 -3.34 -1.97 4.64
CA LEU A 186 -1.98 -2.15 4.11
C LEU A 186 -1.02 -1.12 4.73
N LEU A 187 -1.37 0.17 4.73
CA LEU A 187 -0.55 1.22 5.36
C LEU A 187 -0.35 1.01 6.86
N ARG A 188 -1.42 0.63 7.57
CA ARG A 188 -1.38 0.37 9.01
C ARG A 188 -0.52 -0.84 9.36
N LEU A 189 -0.58 -1.88 8.55
CA LEU A 189 0.17 -3.11 8.75
C LEU A 189 1.65 -2.95 8.36
N SER A 190 1.92 -2.18 7.29
CA SER A 190 3.28 -1.84 6.87
C SER A 190 3.99 -0.95 7.89
N GLY A 191 3.27 -0.02 8.53
CA GLY A 191 3.83 0.85 9.56
C GLY A 191 4.03 0.13 10.91
N PRO A 192 4.95 0.62 11.77
CA PRO A 192 5.02 0.20 13.16
C PRO A 192 3.68 0.41 13.87
N LYS A 193 3.47 -0.35 14.97
CA LYS A 193 2.20 -0.54 15.72
C LYS A 193 1.46 0.74 16.14
N ARG A 194 2.02 1.93 15.93
CA ARG A 194 1.54 3.22 16.42
C ARG A 194 0.85 4.09 15.36
N LEU A 195 0.75 3.66 14.09
CA LEU A 195 0.00 4.44 13.09
C LEU A 195 -1.51 4.49 13.45
N ARG A 196 -2.02 5.69 13.71
CA ARG A 196 -3.43 5.91 14.06
C ARG A 196 -4.32 5.53 12.86
N TRP A 197 -5.41 4.79 13.11
CA TRP A 197 -6.36 4.35 12.07
C TRP A 197 -6.87 5.49 11.20
N ARG A 198 -7.16 6.65 11.79
CA ARG A 198 -7.65 7.84 11.07
C ARG A 198 -6.62 8.34 10.05
N ALA A 199 -5.33 8.29 10.39
CA ALA A 199 -4.26 8.68 9.48
C ALA A 199 -4.11 7.68 8.32
N ALA A 200 -4.19 6.38 8.63
CA ALA A 200 -4.14 5.32 7.63
C ALA A 200 -5.33 5.38 6.65
N LEU A 201 -6.55 5.63 7.15
CA LEU A 201 -7.76 5.79 6.33
C LEU A 201 -7.64 6.96 5.36
N ILE A 202 -7.21 8.13 5.84
CA ILE A 202 -7.06 9.32 4.99
C ILE A 202 -5.94 9.11 3.96
N GLY A 203 -4.83 8.48 4.34
CA GLY A 203 -3.76 8.13 3.41
C GLY A 203 -4.16 7.08 2.37
N GLY A 204 -5.04 6.14 2.73
CA GLY A 204 -5.54 5.09 1.85
C GLY A 204 -6.49 5.59 0.74
N VAL A 205 -7.07 6.78 0.89
CA VAL A 205 -7.98 7.36 -0.12
C VAL A 205 -7.28 7.58 -1.46
N VAL A 206 -6.06 8.11 -1.45
CA VAL A 206 -5.31 8.45 -2.67
C VAL A 206 -5.00 7.19 -3.53
N PRO A 207 -4.36 6.14 -3.00
CA PRO A 207 -4.12 4.93 -3.79
C PRO A 207 -5.41 4.19 -4.15
N ALA A 208 -6.45 4.21 -3.30
CA ALA A 208 -7.72 3.59 -3.62
C ALA A 208 -8.44 4.29 -4.78
N ALA A 209 -8.42 5.63 -4.81
CA ALA A 209 -8.95 6.40 -5.93
C ALA A 209 -8.19 6.09 -7.23
N ALA A 210 -6.86 6.04 -7.17
CA ALA A 210 -6.05 5.65 -8.34
C ALA A 210 -6.41 4.23 -8.81
N LEU A 211 -6.55 3.27 -7.90
CA LEU A 211 -6.90 1.88 -8.23
C LEU A 211 -8.29 1.74 -8.86
N GLN A 212 -9.25 2.59 -8.48
CA GLN A 212 -10.59 2.62 -9.08
C GLN A 212 -10.61 3.31 -10.45
N LEU A 213 -9.77 4.32 -10.65
CA LEU A 213 -9.70 5.08 -11.91
C LEU A 213 -8.87 4.37 -12.99
N LEU A 214 -7.93 3.51 -12.60
CA LEU A 214 -7.04 2.83 -13.55
C LEU A 214 -7.78 1.88 -14.52
N PRO A 215 -8.63 0.93 -14.08
CA PRO A 215 -9.33 0.03 -14.99
C PRO A 215 -10.17 0.72 -16.08
N PRO A 216 -11.03 1.72 -15.78
CA PRO A 216 -11.79 2.40 -16.83
C PRO A 216 -10.88 3.21 -17.77
N LEU A 217 -9.78 3.76 -17.26
CA LEU A 217 -8.80 4.49 -18.08
C LEU A 217 -8.07 3.56 -19.04
N ILE A 218 -7.73 2.34 -18.60
CA ILE A 218 -7.18 1.27 -19.44
C ILE A 218 -8.23 0.81 -20.47
N GLY A 219 -9.49 0.63 -20.06
CA GLY A 219 -10.58 0.22 -20.97
C GLY A 219 -10.77 1.19 -22.13
N ILE A 220 -10.89 2.50 -21.83
CA ILE A 220 -11.00 3.55 -22.86
C ILE A 220 -9.81 3.52 -23.83
N TYR A 221 -8.62 3.20 -23.33
CA TYR A 221 -7.43 3.13 -24.15
C TYR A 221 -7.40 1.88 -25.05
N VAL A 222 -7.85 0.73 -24.54
CA VAL A 222 -7.86 -0.56 -25.24
C VAL A 222 -8.98 -0.63 -26.28
N ASP A 223 -10.16 -0.05 -26.01
CA ASP A 223 -11.31 -0.08 -26.92
C ASP A 223 -11.03 0.57 -28.29
N GLY A 224 -10.04 1.46 -28.38
CA GLY A 224 -9.60 2.06 -29.64
C GLY A 224 -8.71 1.17 -30.51
N GLN A 225 -8.31 -0.03 -30.05
CA GLN A 225 -7.29 -0.88 -30.68
C GLN A 225 -7.92 -2.12 -31.33
N GLU A 226 -8.65 -1.96 -32.44
CA GLU A 226 -9.37 -3.06 -33.11
C GLU A 226 -8.48 -4.03 -33.93
N ARG A 227 -7.14 -3.84 -34.00
CA ARG A 227 -6.26 -4.68 -34.83
C ARG A 227 -5.08 -5.24 -34.05
N LEU A 228 -4.98 -6.57 -33.99
CA LEU A 228 -3.85 -7.35 -33.47
C LEU A 228 -2.58 -7.10 -34.30
N THR A 229 -1.93 -5.98 -34.02
CA THR A 229 -0.65 -5.59 -34.65
C THR A 229 0.43 -5.68 -33.58
N VAL A 230 1.68 -5.89 -33.98
CA VAL A 230 2.86 -5.81 -33.09
C VAL A 230 2.82 -4.55 -32.20
N VAL A 231 2.34 -3.44 -32.75
CA VAL A 231 2.09 -2.17 -32.06
C VAL A 231 1.23 -2.35 -30.80
N THR A 232 0.14 -3.12 -30.87
CA THR A 232 -0.79 -3.34 -29.75
C THR A 232 -0.13 -4.01 -28.55
N VAL A 233 0.82 -4.94 -28.78
CA VAL A 233 1.55 -5.60 -27.69
C VAL A 233 2.47 -4.61 -26.97
N PHE A 234 3.27 -3.85 -27.72
CA PHE A 234 4.14 -2.81 -27.14
C PHE A 234 3.35 -1.74 -26.41
N THR A 235 2.24 -1.33 -27.01
CA THR A 235 1.31 -0.36 -26.45
C THR A 235 0.65 -0.87 -25.17
N THR A 236 0.18 -2.11 -25.15
CA THR A 236 -0.38 -2.73 -23.92
C THR A 236 0.66 -2.76 -22.82
N LEU A 237 1.89 -3.20 -23.14
CA LEU A 237 2.98 -3.23 -22.17
C LEU A 237 3.28 -1.82 -21.62
N ALA A 238 3.31 -0.80 -22.49
CA ALA A 238 3.49 0.59 -22.08
C ALA A 238 2.36 1.07 -21.15
N VAL A 239 1.11 0.74 -21.45
CA VAL A 239 -0.06 1.07 -20.60
C VAL A 239 0.03 0.38 -19.25
N VAL A 240 0.42 -0.89 -19.21
CA VAL A 240 0.60 -1.63 -17.95
C VAL A 240 1.71 -1.00 -17.11
N VAL A 241 2.88 -0.73 -17.71
CA VAL A 241 4.00 -0.07 -17.02
C VAL A 241 3.59 1.32 -16.51
N PHE A 242 2.90 2.10 -17.34
CA PHE A 242 2.40 3.41 -16.98
C PHE A 242 1.37 3.35 -15.84
N SER A 243 0.45 2.39 -15.87
CA SER A 243 -0.54 2.16 -14.83
C SER A 243 0.10 1.76 -13.50
N CYS A 244 1.08 0.84 -13.54
CA CYS A 244 1.88 0.48 -12.37
C CYS A 244 2.65 1.68 -11.81
N SER A 245 3.19 2.54 -12.68
CA SER A 245 3.86 3.76 -12.28
C SER A 245 2.91 4.73 -11.58
N ILE A 246 1.73 5.02 -12.16
CA ILE A 246 0.71 5.86 -11.53
C ILE A 246 0.33 5.30 -10.16
N LEU A 247 0.10 4.00 -10.06
CA LEU A 247 -0.27 3.36 -8.81
C LEU A 247 0.84 3.48 -7.76
N ALA A 248 2.11 3.27 -8.14
CA ALA A 248 3.25 3.47 -7.26
C ALA A 248 3.30 4.90 -6.71
N HIS A 249 3.15 5.91 -7.59
CA HIS A 249 3.11 7.31 -7.18
C HIS A 249 1.93 7.60 -6.24
N ALA A 250 0.75 7.06 -6.52
CA ALA A 250 -0.42 7.22 -5.68
C ALA A 250 -0.25 6.58 -4.30
N MET A 251 0.40 5.42 -4.21
CA MET A 251 0.74 4.77 -2.93
C MET A 251 1.74 5.59 -2.13
N LEU A 252 2.80 6.09 -2.76
CA LEU A 252 3.80 6.95 -2.12
C LEU A 252 3.19 8.26 -1.61
N LEU A 253 2.31 8.88 -2.40
CA LEU A 253 1.52 10.03 -1.97
C LEU A 253 0.64 9.67 -0.77
N GLY A 254 -0.02 8.51 -0.81
CA GLY A 254 -0.83 8.00 0.30
C GLY A 254 -0.04 7.84 1.60
N CYS A 255 1.17 7.27 1.53
CA CYS A 255 2.10 7.17 2.67
C CYS A 255 2.43 8.55 3.24
N ALA A 256 2.80 9.49 2.38
CA ALA A 256 3.19 10.83 2.81
C ALA A 256 2.01 11.64 3.39
N PHE A 257 0.79 11.45 2.86
CA PHE A 257 -0.45 11.97 3.45
C PHE A 257 -0.75 11.34 4.81
N ALA A 258 -0.62 10.02 4.94
CA ALA A 258 -0.81 9.31 6.21
C ALA A 258 0.15 9.85 7.28
N ALA A 259 1.44 10.00 6.95
CA ALA A 259 2.45 10.54 7.85
C ALA A 259 2.13 11.98 8.29
N ARG A 260 1.72 12.85 7.35
CA ARG A 260 1.33 14.23 7.66
C ARG A 260 0.12 14.29 8.58
N VAL A 261 -0.90 13.49 8.33
CA VAL A 261 -2.10 13.43 9.19
C VAL A 261 -1.73 12.87 10.56
N HIS A 262 -0.86 11.87 10.63
CA HIS A 262 -0.38 11.31 11.89
C HIS A 262 0.29 12.38 12.78
N ARG A 263 1.20 13.18 12.20
CA ARG A 263 1.85 14.29 12.90
C ARG A 263 0.85 15.36 13.35
N ARG A 264 -0.13 15.72 12.51
CA ARG A 264 -1.20 16.68 12.88
C ARG A 264 -2.09 16.19 14.00
N LEU A 265 -2.27 14.87 14.11
CA LEU A 265 -3.00 14.27 15.21
C LEU A 265 -2.14 14.15 16.49
N GLY A 266 -0.91 14.66 16.52
CA GLY A 266 -0.02 14.51 17.67
C GLY A 266 0.41 13.06 17.91
N GLY A 267 0.55 12.28 16.83
CA GLY A 267 1.12 10.95 16.93
C GLY A 267 2.62 11.02 17.22
N PRO A 268 3.17 10.15 18.10
CA PRO A 268 4.56 10.21 18.50
C PRO A 268 5.49 9.95 17.31
N THR A 269 6.49 10.81 17.15
CA THR A 269 7.53 10.66 16.12
C THR A 269 8.59 9.67 16.62
N GLY A 270 9.30 8.97 15.72
CA GLY A 270 10.32 8.01 16.17
C GLY A 270 11.39 8.59 17.07
N ARG A 271 11.76 9.85 16.84
CA ARG A 271 12.65 10.61 17.72
C ARG A 271 12.18 10.65 19.18
N GLU A 272 10.90 10.91 19.42
CA GLU A 272 10.33 10.98 20.78
C GLU A 272 10.27 9.63 21.48
N LEU A 273 10.27 8.53 20.73
CA LEU A 273 10.24 7.17 21.27
C LEU A 273 11.63 6.65 21.60
N ASN A 274 12.66 7.17 20.92
CA ASN A 274 14.04 6.73 21.07
C ASN A 274 14.86 7.64 21.98
N GLU A 275 14.39 8.87 22.26
CA GLU A 275 14.89 9.62 23.40
C GLU A 275 14.57 8.79 24.65
N PRO A 276 15.59 8.24 25.36
CA PRO A 276 15.33 7.54 26.59
C PRO A 276 14.61 8.54 27.49
N HIS A 277 13.36 8.26 27.83
CA HIS A 277 12.65 9.04 28.82
C HIS A 277 13.47 8.94 30.11
N VAL A 278 14.34 9.92 30.34
CA VAL A 278 15.12 10.04 31.57
C VAL A 278 14.10 10.43 32.61
N PRO A 279 13.64 9.50 33.46
CA PRO A 279 12.61 9.80 34.42
C PRO A 279 13.19 10.85 35.38
N GLY A 280 12.64 12.08 35.34
CA GLY A 280 13.11 13.19 36.18
C GLY A 280 13.75 14.37 35.44
N ALA A 281 13.92 14.34 34.11
CA ALA A 281 14.43 15.52 33.39
C ALA A 281 13.46 16.73 33.42
N ASP A 282 12.15 16.46 33.56
CA ASP A 282 11.11 17.49 33.70
C ASP A 282 10.71 17.73 35.16
N ASP A 283 11.41 17.13 36.13
CA ASP A 283 11.17 17.37 37.55
C ASP A 283 12.01 18.58 38.00
N PRO A 284 11.41 19.78 38.17
CA PRO A 284 12.16 20.99 38.53
C PRO A 284 12.88 20.86 39.88
N THR A 285 12.52 19.86 40.70
CA THR A 285 13.18 19.58 41.96
C THR A 285 14.59 19.00 41.80
N LEU A 286 14.88 18.33 40.69
CA LEU A 286 16.23 17.80 40.40
C LEU A 286 17.18 18.90 39.88
N GLU A 287 16.67 19.89 39.15
CA GLU A 287 17.47 21.06 38.75
C GLU A 287 17.85 21.90 39.97
N GLU A 288 16.93 22.05 40.93
CA GLU A 288 17.18 22.72 42.22
C GLU A 288 18.16 21.92 43.10
N GLN A 289 18.06 20.58 43.12
CA GLN A 289 19.04 19.73 43.81
C GLN A 289 20.43 19.76 43.16
N HIS A 290 20.53 19.74 41.83
CA HIS A 290 21.81 19.84 41.12
C HIS A 290 22.44 21.23 41.25
N ALA A 291 21.64 22.30 41.24
CA ALA A 291 22.12 23.65 41.54
C ALA A 291 22.67 23.77 42.97
N ASN A 292 22.05 23.10 43.93
CA ASN A 292 22.48 23.12 45.33
C ASN A 292 23.76 22.28 45.58
N VAL A 293 23.99 21.21 44.80
CA VAL A 293 25.22 20.39 44.89
C VAL A 293 26.45 21.10 44.33
N ILE A 294 26.29 22.02 43.36
CA ILE A 294 27.41 22.80 42.80
C ILE A 294 27.85 23.94 43.75
N ALA A 295 27.01 24.33 44.71
CA ALA A 295 27.32 25.37 45.71
C ALA A 295 28.12 24.88 46.93
N LEU A 296 28.70 23.67 46.89
CA LEU A 296 29.57 23.20 47.97
C LEU A 296 30.89 23.99 47.97
N PRO A 297 31.25 24.66 49.08
CA PRO A 297 32.47 25.44 49.17
C PRO A 297 33.70 24.55 48.98
N PRO A 298 34.78 25.08 48.38
CA PRO A 298 36.00 24.30 48.12
C PRO A 298 36.51 23.72 49.43
N ARG A 299 36.54 22.39 49.49
CA ARG A 299 37.03 21.59 50.61
C ARG A 299 38.48 22.03 50.90
N ARG A 300 38.67 22.87 51.92
CA ARG A 300 40.00 23.25 52.42
C ARG A 300 40.77 21.97 52.73
N ARG A 301 41.78 21.66 51.92
CA ARG A 301 42.82 20.71 52.30
C ARG A 301 43.49 21.26 53.55
N SER A 302 43.26 20.62 54.69
CA SER A 302 44.10 20.77 55.87
C SER A 302 45.48 20.24 55.51
N ALA A 303 46.43 21.14 55.32
CA ALA A 303 47.84 20.83 55.46
C ALA A 303 48.11 20.80 56.95
N ASP A 304 48.33 19.61 57.51
CA ASP A 304 49.04 19.38 58.78
C ASP A 304 49.36 17.89 58.89
N GLY A 305 50.65 17.56 59.05
CA GLY A 305 51.16 16.22 59.39
C GLY A 305 52.18 15.68 58.39
#